data_AF-A0A9D1ILC1-F1
#
_entry.id   AF-A0A9D1ILC1-F1
#
_cell.length_a   1.000
_cell.length_b   1.000
_cell.length_c   1.000
_cell.angle_alpha   90.00
_cell.angle_beta   90.00
_cell.angle_gamma   90.00
#
_symmetry.space_group_name_H-M   'P 1'
#
loop_
_entity.id
_entity.type
_entity.pdbx_description
1 polymer ?
#
loop_
_entity_poly.entity_id
_entity_poly.type
_entity_poly.pdbx_seq_one_letter_code
_entity_poly.pdbx_strand_id
1 'polypeptide(L)'
;MSKDKTVYFCSNCGNESSKWLGKCPACGEWNTYVEERVVAPKKSGRRSGVLLPESKLESVPLRLSEITQEAEERIQMPSGELNRVLGGGLVAGSI
;
A
#
# COMPACT_ATOMS: atom_id res chain seq x y z
N MET A 1 -13.87 -9.53 1.05
CA MET A 1 -13.15 -10.64 1.69
C MET A 1 -12.60 -10.14 3.01
N SER A 2 -12.82 -10.88 4.11
CA SER A 2 -12.26 -10.55 5.42
C SER A 2 -10.74 -10.61 5.32
N LYS A 3 -10.07 -9.47 5.55
CA LYS A 3 -8.62 -9.37 5.54
C LYS A 3 -8.10 -10.27 6.65
N ASP A 4 -7.37 -11.32 6.29
CA ASP A 4 -6.75 -12.19 7.27
C ASP A 4 -5.83 -11.34 8.16
N LYS A 5 -6.04 -11.42 9.46
CA LYS A 5 -5.17 -10.76 10.42
C LYS A 5 -4.03 -11.73 10.73
N THR A 6 -2.86 -11.43 10.19
CA THR A 6 -1.62 -12.08 10.58
C THR A 6 -1.20 -11.56 11.96
N VAL A 7 -0.91 -12.47 12.88
CA VAL A 7 -0.30 -12.16 14.18
C VAL A 7 1.03 -12.90 14.28
N TYR A 8 2.03 -12.24 14.85
CA TYR A 8 3.37 -12.79 15.01
C TYR A 8 3.63 -13.10 16.48
N PHE A 9 3.99 -14.34 16.79
CA PHE A 9 4.29 -14.80 18.14
C PHE A 9 5.78 -15.02 18.33
N CYS A 10 6.34 -14.56 19.44
CA CYS A 10 7.72 -14.86 19.80
C CYS A 10 7.80 -16.29 20.36
N SER A 11 8.57 -17.18 19.72
CA SER A 11 8.78 -18.56 20.16
C SER A 11 9.50 -18.69 21.50
N ASN A 12 10.23 -17.65 21.95
CA ASN A 12 11.00 -17.68 23.19
C ASN A 12 10.21 -17.20 24.42
N CYS A 13 9.30 -16.24 24.27
CA CYS A 13 8.57 -15.64 25.40
C CYS A 13 7.05 -15.58 25.24
N GLY A 14 6.51 -16.01 24.09
CA GLY A 14 5.07 -16.00 23.80
C GLY A 14 4.49 -14.63 23.48
N ASN A 15 5.31 -13.57 23.42
CA ASN A 15 4.82 -12.22 23.12
C ASN A 15 4.21 -12.13 21.70
N GLU A 16 3.02 -11.55 21.60
CA GLU A 16 2.31 -11.35 20.33
C GLU A 16 2.51 -9.94 19.76
N SER A 17 2.60 -9.83 18.44
CA SER A 17 2.69 -8.56 17.73
C SER A 17 1.87 -8.61 16.44
N SER A 18 1.24 -7.49 16.08
CA SER A 18 0.49 -7.34 14.82
C SER A 18 1.38 -7.02 13.61
N LYS A 19 2.68 -6.82 13.82
CA LYS A 19 3.68 -6.51 12.78
C LYS A 19 4.98 -7.27 13.04
N TRP A 20 5.67 -7.65 11.98
CA TRP A 20 7.01 -8.25 12.08
C TRP A 20 8.01 -7.18 12.53
N LEU A 21 8.65 -7.39 13.68
CA LEU A 21 9.56 -6.42 14.29
C LEU A 21 11.03 -6.88 14.26
N GLY A 22 11.32 -8.11 13.82
CA GLY A 22 12.67 -8.70 13.76
C GLY A 22 13.31 -9.00 15.14
N LYS A 23 13.13 -8.10 16.12
CA LYS A 23 13.56 -8.23 17.51
C LYS A 23 12.34 -8.23 18.44
N CYS A 24 12.27 -9.19 19.36
CA CYS A 24 11.21 -9.23 20.36
C CYS A 24 11.40 -8.11 21.40
N PRO A 25 10.38 -7.24 21.65
CA PRO A 25 10.47 -6.18 22.65
C PRO A 25 10.37 -6.71 24.10
N ALA A 26 9.87 -7.94 24.29
CA ALA A 26 9.71 -8.54 25.62
C ALA A 26 10.97 -9.28 26.09
N CYS A 27 11.59 -10.10 25.23
CA CYS A 27 12.79 -10.87 25.60
C CYS A 27 14.08 -10.39 24.93
N GLY A 28 14.02 -9.43 24.01
CA GLY A 28 15.20 -8.87 23.34
C GLY A 28 15.81 -9.76 22.26
N GLU A 29 15.30 -10.98 22.07
CA GLU A 29 15.82 -11.94 21.09
C GLU A 29 15.49 -11.58 19.65
N TRP A 30 16.41 -11.90 18.75
CA TRP A 30 16.28 -11.68 17.32
C TRP A 30 15.75 -12.92 16.60
N ASN A 31 14.99 -12.72 15.52
CA ASN A 31 14.49 -13.79 14.65
C ASN A 31 13.64 -14.87 15.35
N THR A 32 13.03 -14.54 16.48
CA THR A 32 12.16 -15.47 17.24
C THR A 32 10.68 -15.32 16.91
N TYR A 33 10.31 -14.39 16.02
CA TYR A 33 8.91 -14.22 15.61
C TYR A 33 8.50 -15.29 14.61
N VAL A 34 7.39 -15.96 14.90
CA VAL A 34 6.73 -16.96 14.06
C VAL A 34 5.38 -16.41 13.65
N GLU A 35 5.03 -16.56 12.38
CA GLU A 35 3.77 -16.10 11.83
C GLU A 35 2.64 -17.11 12.09
N GLU A 36 1.55 -16.68 12.70
CA GLU A 36 0.32 -17.47 12.82
C GLU A 36 -0.89 -16.69 12.26
N ARG A 37 -1.62 -17.34 11.34
CA ARG A 37 -2.75 -16.72 10.63
C ARG A 37 -4.02 -16.90 11.45
N VAL A 38 -4.48 -15.84 12.10
CA VAL A 38 -5.76 -15.86 12.83
C VAL A 38 -6.90 -15.61 11.85
N VAL A 39 -7.63 -16.68 11.49
CA VAL A 39 -8.86 -16.57 10.70
C VAL A 39 -9.95 -15.98 11.58
N ALA A 40 -10.23 -14.68 11.42
CA ALA A 40 -11.32 -14.03 12.15
C ALA A 40 -12.68 -14.60 11.69
N PRO A 41 -13.62 -14.90 12.61
CA PRO A 41 -14.95 -15.36 12.24
C PRO A 41 -15.69 -14.27 11.43
N LYS A 42 -16.35 -14.70 10.35
CA LYS A 42 -17.10 -13.83 9.43
C LYS A 42 -18.17 -13.04 10.19
N LYS A 43 -17.97 -11.74 10.41
CA LYS A 43 -19.07 -10.82 10.74
C LYS A 43 -19.80 -10.42 9.45
N SER A 44 -20.99 -10.98 9.25
CA SER A 44 -21.96 -10.48 8.27
C SER A 44 -22.49 -9.12 8.74
N GLY A 45 -22.28 -8.06 7.96
CA GLY A 45 -22.75 -6.73 8.35
C GLY A 45 -22.50 -5.65 7.30
N ARG A 46 -23.34 -5.64 6.27
CA ARG A 46 -23.81 -4.52 5.43
C ARG A 46 -22.90 -3.26 5.37
N ARG A 47 -22.15 -3.10 4.27
CA ARG A 47 -21.60 -1.79 3.88
C ARG A 47 -22.67 -1.05 3.08
N SER A 48 -23.45 -0.22 3.76
CA SER A 48 -24.15 0.89 3.10
C SER A 48 -23.21 2.08 3.19
N GLY A 49 -22.49 2.36 2.10
CA GLY A 49 -21.49 3.43 2.03
C GLY A 49 -21.61 4.14 0.70
N VAL A 50 -22.53 5.11 0.68
CA VAL A 50 -22.50 6.36 -0.11
C VAL A 50 -22.00 6.25 -1.55
N LEU A 51 -22.95 6.27 -2.49
CA LEU A 51 -22.70 6.57 -3.90
C LEU A 51 -22.38 8.07 -4.02
N LEU A 52 -21.11 8.42 -4.04
CA LEU A 52 -20.64 9.68 -4.61
C LEU A 52 -20.25 9.37 -6.07
N PRO A 53 -20.68 10.16 -7.07
CA PRO A 53 -20.20 10.01 -8.43
C PRO A 53 -18.82 10.67 -8.50
N GLU A 54 -17.79 9.96 -8.05
CA GLU A 54 -16.43 10.29 -8.47
C GLU A 54 -16.32 9.89 -9.94
N SER A 55 -16.06 10.88 -10.80
CA SER A 55 -15.42 10.69 -12.10
C SER A 55 -14.03 10.08 -11.87
N LYS A 56 -14.00 8.82 -11.45
CA LYS A 56 -12.81 8.05 -11.23
C LYS A 56 -12.50 7.39 -12.56
N LEU A 57 -11.39 7.78 -13.17
CA LEU A 57 -10.63 6.85 -13.99
C LEU A 57 -10.48 5.58 -13.15
N GLU A 58 -11.28 4.57 -13.44
CA GLU A 58 -11.19 3.29 -12.75
C GLU A 58 -9.82 2.71 -13.08
N SER A 59 -8.95 2.59 -12.07
CA SER A 59 -7.67 1.91 -12.24
C SER A 59 -7.94 0.42 -12.41
N VAL A 60 -8.12 -0.03 -13.65
CA VAL A 60 -8.33 -1.44 -14.00
C VAL A 60 -6.97 -2.15 -14.01
N PRO A 61 -6.84 -3.34 -13.41
CA PRO A 61 -5.60 -4.12 -13.50
C PRO A 61 -5.36 -4.56 -14.95
N LEU A 62 -4.19 -4.21 -15.48
CA LEU A 62 -3.73 -4.57 -16.83
C LEU A 62 -2.51 -5.49 -16.73
N ARG A 63 -2.32 -6.39 -17.72
CA ARG A 63 -1.07 -7.12 -17.84
C ARG A 63 0.04 -6.16 -18.25
N LEU A 64 1.28 -6.47 -17.88
CA LEU A 64 2.43 -5.61 -18.21
C LEU A 64 2.59 -5.40 -19.73
N SER A 65 2.25 -6.40 -20.55
CA SER A 65 2.26 -6.31 -22.01
C SER A 65 1.17 -5.43 -22.61
N GLU A 66 0.16 -5.07 -21.82
CA GLU A 66 -1.00 -4.28 -22.24
C GLU A 66 -0.86 -2.79 -21.84
N ILE A 67 0.23 -2.42 -21.14
CA ILE A 67 0.49 -1.05 -20.72
C ILE A 67 1.02 -0.24 -21.92
N THR A 68 0.27 0.77 -22.34
CA THR A 68 0.70 1.75 -23.34
C THR A 68 1.46 2.89 -22.67
N GLN A 69 2.53 3.37 -23.32
CA GLN A 69 3.22 4.59 -22.91
C GLN A 69 2.64 5.75 -23.70
N GLU A 70 1.91 6.64 -23.02
CA GLU A 70 1.43 7.88 -23.60
C GLU A 70 2.36 9.02 -23.20
N ALA A 71 2.74 9.84 -24.18
CA ALA A 71 3.52 11.03 -23.93
C ALA A 71 2.57 12.18 -23.57
N GLU A 72 2.57 12.57 -22.30
CA GLU A 72 1.87 13.77 -21.85
C GLU A 72 2.71 15.02 -22.15
N GLU A 73 2.04 16.08 -22.59
CA GLU A 73 2.66 17.37 -22.85
C GLU A 73 3.13 18.00 -21.53
N ARG A 74 4.40 18.41 -21.49
CA ARG A 74 5.03 19.03 -20.31
C ARG A 74 5.25 20.51 -20.55
N ILE A 75 4.78 21.32 -19.61
CA ILE A 75 5.00 22.77 -19.57
C ILE A 75 6.42 23.01 -19.05
N GLN A 76 7.26 23.67 -19.87
CA GLN A 76 8.61 24.05 -19.47
C GLN A 76 8.57 25.23 -18.50
N MET A 77 9.21 25.09 -17.34
CA MET A 77 9.38 26.17 -16.38
C MET A 77 10.65 26.97 -16.71
N PRO A 78 10.74 28.25 -16.29
CA PRO A 78 11.92 29.08 -16.54
C PRO A 78 13.22 28.55 -15.93
N SER A 79 13.14 27.81 -14.82
CA SER A 79 14.28 27.22 -14.13
C SER A 79 14.54 25.79 -14.59
N GLY A 80 15.72 25.54 -15.18
CA GLY A 80 16.10 24.21 -15.66
C GLY A 80 16.20 23.16 -14.55
N GLU A 81 16.70 23.51 -13.37
CA GLU A 81 16.76 22.59 -12.23
C GLU A 81 15.37 22.12 -11.77
N LEU A 82 14.37 23.00 -11.83
CA LEU A 82 12.99 22.63 -11.51
C LEU A 82 12.43 21.66 -12.55
N ASN A 83 12.65 21.91 -13.84
CA ASN A 83 12.25 20.97 -14.89
C ASN A 83 12.92 19.61 -14.68
N ARG A 84 14.19 19.58 -14.26
CA ARG A 84 14.90 18.33 -13.94
C ARG A 84 14.26 17.58 -12.77
N VAL A 85 13.93 18.28 -11.68
CA VAL A 85 13.24 17.69 -10.52
C VAL A 85 11.87 17.14 -10.90
N LEU A 86 11.14 17.84 -11.77
CA LEU A 86 9.82 17.44 -12.26
C LEU A 86 9.85 16.40 -13.39
N GLY A 87 11.02 15.87 -13.77
CA GLY A 87 11.12 14.86 -14.82
C GLY A 87 10.86 15.41 -16.23
N GLY A 88 11.32 16.63 -16.49
CA GLY A 88 11.30 17.30 -17.79
C GLY A 88 10.33 18.48 -17.90
N GLY A 89 9.56 18.80 -16.86
CA GLY A 89 8.59 19.92 -16.85
C GLY A 89 7.30 19.57 -16.10
N LEU A 90 6.37 20.51 -15.99
CA LEU A 90 5.11 20.34 -15.28
C LEU A 90 4.05 19.68 -16.16
N VAL A 91 3.32 18.70 -15.64
CA VAL A 91 2.18 18.05 -16.32
C VAL A 91 0.87 18.64 -15.80
N ALA A 92 -0.05 18.99 -16.70
CA ALA A 92 -1.35 19.53 -16.32
C ALA A 92 -2.18 18.49 -15.55
N GLY A 93 -2.75 18.88 -14.40
CA GLY A 93 -3.54 17.97 -13.56
C GLY A 93 -2.72 17.11 -12.59
N SER A 94 -1.42 17.36 -12.44
CA SER A 94 -0.64 16.76 -11.35
C SER A 94 -1.04 17.38 -10.00
N ILE A 95 -1.23 16.53 -8.99
CA ILE A 95 -1.74 16.83 -7.62
C ILE A 95 -1.01 17.99 -6.94
#